data_AF-A0A7Y7BD63-F1
#
_entry.id   AF-A0A7Y7BD63-F1
#
_cell.length_a   1.000
_cell.length_b   1.000
_cell.length_c   1.000
_cell.angle_alpha   90.00
_cell.angle_beta   90.00
_cell.angle_gamma   90.00
#
_symmetry.space_group_name_H-M   'P 1'
#
loop_
_entity.id
_entity.type
_entity.pdbx_description
1 polymer ?
#
loop_
_entity_poly.entity_id
_entity_poly.type
_entity_poly.pdbx_seq_one_letter_code
_entity_poly.pdbx_strand_id
1 'polypeptide(L)'
;MKSFGLKRYTKFWLIGLIILLTSSCIEEFEPGSVKFEKLLVVDGNISDQAKAHEIRLSFTSPINAEDDQTNEVLSGATVWVEDDAGNKLDYTEQAAGTYVSPVFAAVAGRSYSLNITTSEGKSYQSAPEELTPAPEVTNIYDRFKVETGDGESTSIPGIQFFIDVDNADQGSQFYRYEWTDTHQVIVPHIKLYDYVFNQDGTAEVIPFSEDVKECYREGRFNELILATSTTSDNGQLKEV
;
A
#
# COMPACT_ATOMS: atom_id res chain seq x y z
N MET A 1 -77.42 -3.51 -28.53
CA MET A 1 -75.99 -3.86 -28.65
C MET A 1 -75.13 -2.66 -28.25
N LYS A 2 -74.77 -2.52 -26.96
CA LYS A 2 -73.72 -1.59 -26.51
C LYS A 2 -73.03 -2.23 -25.29
N SER A 3 -71.80 -2.71 -25.50
CA SER A 3 -70.97 -3.34 -24.47
C SER A 3 -70.43 -2.26 -23.53
N PHE A 4 -71.04 -2.10 -22.37
CA PHE A 4 -70.66 -1.08 -21.41
C PHE A 4 -70.44 -1.76 -20.06
N GLY A 5 -69.20 -1.81 -19.59
CA GLY A 5 -68.89 -2.30 -18.23
C GLY A 5 -67.58 -3.06 -18.09
N LEU A 6 -67.31 -4.06 -18.92
CA LEU A 6 -66.21 -5.00 -18.65
C LEU A 6 -64.78 -4.45 -18.91
N LYS A 7 -64.62 -3.47 -19.81
CA LYS A 7 -63.30 -2.95 -20.24
C LYS A 7 -62.61 -2.04 -19.21
N ARG A 8 -63.35 -1.47 -18.25
CA ARG A 8 -62.80 -0.54 -17.26
C ARG A 8 -62.18 -1.29 -16.07
N TYR A 9 -62.83 -2.35 -15.60
CA TYR A 9 -62.33 -3.19 -14.51
C TYR A 9 -61.15 -4.07 -14.91
N THR A 10 -61.07 -4.52 -16.17
CA THR A 10 -59.90 -5.26 -16.70
C THR A 10 -58.63 -4.41 -16.73
N LYS A 11 -58.73 -3.10 -17.02
CA LYS A 11 -57.57 -2.19 -16.95
C LYS A 11 -57.09 -1.98 -15.52
N PHE A 12 -57.99 -1.83 -14.54
CA PHE A 12 -57.61 -1.72 -13.13
C PHE A 12 -56.98 -3.00 -12.59
N TRP A 13 -57.46 -4.17 -13.02
CA TRP A 13 -56.89 -5.45 -12.65
C TRP A 13 -55.48 -5.69 -13.25
N LEU A 14 -55.28 -5.30 -14.50
CA LEU A 14 -53.96 -5.32 -15.15
C LEU A 14 -52.94 -4.40 -14.46
N ILE A 15 -53.37 -3.21 -14.02
CA ILE A 15 -52.52 -2.28 -13.27
C ILE A 15 -52.17 -2.87 -11.89
N GLY A 16 -53.13 -3.49 -11.20
CA GLY A 16 -52.87 -4.19 -9.94
C GLY A 16 -51.89 -5.36 -10.09
N LEU A 17 -52.00 -6.12 -11.17
CA LEU A 17 -51.08 -7.24 -11.48
C LEU A 17 -49.66 -6.74 -11.78
N ILE A 18 -49.52 -5.62 -12.50
CA ILE A 18 -48.21 -5.01 -12.80
C ILE A 18 -47.53 -4.50 -11.53
N ILE A 19 -48.27 -3.88 -10.60
CA ILE A 19 -47.72 -3.40 -9.32
C ILE A 19 -47.23 -4.58 -8.47
N LEU A 20 -47.95 -5.70 -8.48
CA LEU A 20 -47.57 -6.92 -7.76
C LEU A 20 -46.31 -7.58 -8.35
N LEU A 21 -46.12 -7.47 -9.68
CA LEU A 21 -44.93 -8.00 -10.37
C LEU A 21 -43.69 -7.12 -10.17
N THR A 22 -43.84 -5.87 -9.73
CA THR A 22 -42.74 -4.95 -9.42
C THR A 22 -42.33 -4.91 -7.95
N SER A 23 -43.04 -5.61 -7.05
CA SER A 23 -42.61 -5.73 -5.65
C SER A 23 -41.54 -6.83 -5.52
N SER A 24 -40.31 -6.49 -5.89
CA SER A 24 -39.15 -7.29 -5.51
C SER A 24 -38.79 -6.93 -4.07
N CYS A 25 -39.05 -7.85 -3.14
CA CYS A 25 -38.49 -7.75 -1.80
C CYS A 25 -36.99 -8.03 -1.93
N ILE A 26 -36.16 -7.03 -1.63
CA ILE A 26 -34.73 -7.24 -1.40
C ILE A 26 -34.63 -7.75 0.03
N GLU A 27 -34.26 -9.01 0.18
CA GLU A 27 -34.01 -9.62 1.47
C GLU A 27 -32.57 -9.31 1.87
N GLU A 28 -32.40 -8.69 3.03
CA GLU A 28 -31.08 -8.37 3.56
C GLU A 28 -30.35 -9.67 3.88
N PHE A 29 -29.20 -9.87 3.26
CA PHE A 29 -28.35 -11.03 3.54
C PHE A 29 -27.61 -10.77 4.85
N GLU A 30 -28.10 -11.33 5.95
CA GLU A 30 -27.31 -11.45 7.17
C GLU A 30 -26.38 -12.67 7.02
N PRO A 31 -25.06 -12.49 6.80
CA PRO A 31 -24.15 -13.62 6.85
C PRO A 31 -24.28 -14.29 8.21
N GLY A 32 -24.63 -15.58 8.22
CA GLY A 32 -24.67 -16.37 9.45
C GLY A 32 -23.35 -16.27 10.21
N SER A 33 -23.39 -16.46 11.53
CA SER A 33 -22.22 -16.29 12.40
C SER A 33 -21.01 -17.10 11.92
N VAL A 34 -20.08 -16.41 11.26
CA VAL A 34 -18.81 -17.00 10.84
C VAL A 34 -18.02 -17.25 12.12
N LYS A 35 -17.63 -18.51 12.37
CA LYS A 35 -16.69 -18.81 13.45
C LYS A 35 -15.40 -18.04 13.18
N PHE A 36 -15.12 -17.07 14.04
CA PHE A 36 -13.93 -16.24 13.94
C PHE A 36 -12.81 -16.83 14.81
N GLU A 37 -11.67 -17.08 14.19
CA GLU A 37 -10.43 -17.44 14.88
C GLU A 37 -9.46 -16.25 14.77
N LYS A 38 -8.96 -15.81 15.93
CA LYS A 38 -8.00 -14.72 16.02
C LYS A 38 -6.60 -15.26 15.69
N LEU A 39 -6.07 -14.87 14.54
CA LEU A 39 -4.79 -15.33 14.01
C LEU A 39 -3.77 -14.20 14.04
N LEU A 40 -2.51 -14.54 14.33
CA LEU A 40 -1.39 -13.62 14.24
C LEU A 40 -1.12 -13.27 12.77
N VAL A 41 -1.04 -11.98 12.49
CA VAL A 41 -0.64 -11.40 11.22
C VAL A 41 0.75 -10.79 11.40
N VAL A 42 1.67 -11.21 10.54
CA VAL A 42 3.07 -10.76 10.52
C VAL A 42 3.30 -10.04 9.20
N ASP A 43 3.71 -8.77 9.26
CA ASP A 43 4.04 -7.94 8.11
C ASP A 43 5.45 -7.38 8.28
N GLY A 44 6.32 -7.57 7.30
CA GLY A 44 7.70 -7.11 7.36
C GLY A 44 8.61 -7.88 6.41
N ASN A 45 9.76 -7.29 6.12
CA ASN A 45 10.79 -7.90 5.29
C ASN A 45 12.18 -7.50 5.78
N ILE A 46 13.17 -8.33 5.48
CA ILE A 46 14.59 -8.02 5.66
C ILE A 46 15.26 -7.98 4.29
N SER A 47 16.32 -7.20 4.15
CA SER A 47 17.10 -7.12 2.90
C SER A 47 18.59 -6.93 3.15
N ASP A 48 19.35 -6.96 2.08
CA ASP A 48 20.79 -6.68 2.03
C ASP A 48 21.14 -5.18 2.12
N GLN A 49 20.14 -4.31 2.26
CA GLN A 49 20.36 -2.89 2.52
C GLN A 49 20.76 -2.67 3.97
N ALA A 50 21.85 -1.93 4.19
CA ALA A 50 22.31 -1.55 5.53
C ALA A 50 21.40 -0.49 6.16
N LYS A 51 20.30 -0.94 6.75
CA LYS A 51 19.30 -0.10 7.42
C LYS A 51 18.67 -0.83 8.61
N ALA A 52 17.85 -0.11 9.37
CA ALA A 52 16.93 -0.75 10.30
C ALA A 52 15.75 -1.32 9.51
N HIS A 53 15.36 -2.55 9.80
CA HIS A 53 14.22 -3.25 9.20
C HIS A 53 13.10 -3.36 10.22
N GLU A 54 11.86 -3.25 9.75
CA GLU A 54 10.65 -3.20 10.56
C GLU A 54 9.80 -4.47 10.39
N ILE A 55 9.26 -4.96 11.51
CA ILE A 55 8.27 -6.04 11.56
C ILE A 55 7.08 -5.53 12.36
N ARG A 56 5.88 -5.64 11.76
CA ARG A 56 4.60 -5.25 12.33
C ARG A 56 3.81 -6.51 12.67
N LEU A 57 3.36 -6.59 13.91
CA LEU A 57 2.58 -7.70 14.42
C LEU A 57 1.16 -7.21 14.79
N SER A 58 0.16 -7.88 14.24
CA SER A 58 -1.25 -7.61 14.53
C SER A 58 -2.07 -8.90 14.53
N PHE A 59 -3.36 -8.81 14.79
CA PHE A 59 -4.29 -9.92 14.71
C PHE A 59 -5.34 -9.70 13.63
N THR A 60 -5.88 -10.79 13.10
CA THR A 60 -7.08 -10.74 12.27
C THR A 60 -8.24 -10.08 13.01
N SER A 61 -9.18 -9.50 12.27
CA SER A 61 -10.41 -8.89 12.79
C SER A 61 -11.64 -9.57 12.20
N PRO A 62 -12.75 -9.69 12.95
CA PRO A 62 -13.98 -10.27 12.42
C PRO A 62 -14.63 -9.35 11.38
N ILE A 63 -15.28 -9.94 10.38
CA ILE A 63 -15.89 -9.21 9.26
C ILE A 63 -17.04 -8.28 9.69
N ASN A 64 -17.71 -8.60 10.80
CA ASN A 64 -18.83 -7.82 11.36
C ASN A 64 -18.37 -6.89 12.50
N ALA A 65 -17.08 -6.53 12.58
CA ALA A 65 -16.63 -5.56 13.57
C ALA A 65 -17.25 -4.19 13.24
N GLU A 66 -18.10 -3.68 14.13
CA GLU A 66 -18.73 -2.35 14.00
C GLU A 66 -17.75 -1.20 14.32
N ASP A 67 -16.50 -1.50 14.68
CA ASP A 67 -15.49 -0.53 15.08
C ASP A 67 -14.41 -0.32 14.00
N ASP A 68 -13.96 0.92 13.87
CA ASP A 68 -13.18 1.47 12.77
C ASP A 68 -11.81 0.78 12.59
N GLN A 69 -11.70 -0.07 11.57
CA GLN A 69 -10.57 -0.33 10.66
C GLN A 69 -9.12 -0.50 11.18
N THR A 70 -8.88 -0.67 12.48
CA THR A 70 -7.54 -0.96 13.00
C THR A 70 -7.47 -2.37 13.59
N ASN A 71 -6.71 -3.23 12.92
CA ASN A 71 -6.41 -4.57 13.44
C ASN A 71 -5.74 -4.44 14.82
N GLU A 72 -6.16 -5.27 15.78
CA GLU A 72 -5.56 -5.30 17.11
C GLU A 72 -4.06 -5.61 17.00
N VAL A 73 -3.20 -4.71 17.47
CA VAL A 73 -1.75 -4.87 17.41
C VAL A 73 -1.24 -5.81 18.50
N LEU A 74 -0.20 -6.60 18.19
CA LEU A 74 0.47 -7.45 19.18
C LEU A 74 1.68 -6.74 19.78
N SER A 75 1.50 -6.17 20.96
CA SER A 75 2.56 -5.47 21.72
C SER A 75 3.21 -6.36 22.78
N GLY A 76 4.46 -6.07 23.15
CA GLY A 76 5.20 -6.75 24.20
C GLY A 76 5.69 -8.16 23.85
N ALA A 77 5.78 -8.50 22.56
CA ALA A 77 6.38 -9.75 22.10
C ALA A 77 7.91 -9.66 22.08
N THR A 78 8.58 -10.81 22.23
CA THR A 78 10.00 -10.96 21.93
C THR A 78 10.14 -11.38 20.48
N VAL A 79 10.83 -10.59 19.66
CA VAL A 79 10.97 -10.81 18.22
C VAL A 79 12.46 -10.86 17.86
N TRP A 80 12.87 -11.88 17.12
CA TRP A 80 14.23 -11.97 16.61
C TRP A 80 14.30 -12.71 15.29
N VAL A 81 15.30 -12.39 14.49
CA VAL A 81 15.69 -13.17 13.32
C VAL A 81 16.91 -14.01 13.67
N GLU A 82 16.94 -15.25 13.21
CA GLU A 82 18.08 -16.15 13.33
C GLU A 82 18.54 -16.60 11.94
N ASP A 83 19.85 -16.57 11.70
CA ASP A 83 20.44 -17.06 10.46
C ASP A 83 20.91 -18.53 10.56
N ASP A 84 21.26 -19.11 9.42
CA ASP A 84 21.76 -20.49 9.30
C ASP A 84 23.08 -20.79 10.04
N ALA A 85 23.80 -19.76 10.50
CA ALA A 85 24.98 -19.88 11.34
C ALA A 85 24.66 -19.75 12.85
N GLY A 86 23.38 -19.61 13.22
CA GLY A 86 22.91 -19.45 14.59
C GLY A 86 23.13 -18.05 15.15
N ASN A 87 23.41 -17.05 14.30
CA ASN A 87 23.47 -15.66 14.74
C ASN A 87 22.06 -15.14 14.98
N LYS A 88 21.87 -14.51 16.13
CA LYS A 88 20.60 -13.94 16.55
C LYS A 88 20.62 -12.42 16.38
N LEU A 89 19.57 -11.88 15.77
CA LEU A 89 19.31 -10.45 15.65
C LEU A 89 18.00 -10.12 16.36
N ASP A 90 18.10 -9.53 17.55
CA ASP A 90 16.94 -9.11 18.34
C ASP A 90 16.34 -7.80 17.81
N TYR A 91 15.00 -7.74 17.78
CA TYR A 91 14.24 -6.54 17.43
C TYR A 91 13.71 -5.87 18.70
N THR A 92 13.60 -4.55 18.66
CA THR A 92 13.06 -3.73 19.76
C THR A 92 11.74 -3.10 19.36
N GLU A 93 10.73 -3.20 20.22
CA GLU A 93 9.44 -2.53 20.00
C GLU A 93 9.59 -1.00 20.14
N GLN A 94 9.25 -0.25 19.09
CA GLN A 94 9.32 1.23 19.06
C GLN A 94 7.95 1.87 19.21
N ALA A 95 6.91 1.18 18.73
CA ALA A 95 5.51 1.54 18.91
C ALA A 95 4.70 0.24 19.07
N ALA A 96 3.49 0.32 19.61
CA ALA A 96 2.66 -0.85 19.87
C ALA A 96 2.50 -1.70 18.59
N GLY A 97 3.06 -2.92 18.60
CA GLY A 97 3.04 -3.83 17.46
C GLY A 97 4.10 -3.59 16.38
N THR A 98 4.94 -2.56 16.50
CA THR A 98 6.03 -2.24 15.56
C THR A 98 7.39 -2.51 16.18
N TYR A 99 8.09 -3.49 15.64
CA TYR A 99 9.39 -3.98 16.11
C TYR A 99 10.46 -3.63 15.08
N VAL A 100 11.57 -3.03 15.53
CA VAL A 100 12.62 -2.51 14.67
C VAL A 100 13.96 -3.12 15.07
N SER A 101 14.71 -3.58 14.07
CA SER A 101 16.06 -4.11 14.25
C SER A 101 17.11 -3.00 14.41
N PRO A 102 18.28 -3.30 15.01
CA PRO A 102 19.48 -2.51 14.78
C PRO A 102 19.80 -2.39 13.28
N VAL A 103 20.59 -1.39 12.90
CA VAL A 103 21.05 -1.29 11.50
C VAL A 103 21.82 -2.55 11.11
N PHE A 104 21.34 -3.27 10.11
CA PHE A 104 21.99 -4.45 9.57
C PHE A 104 21.69 -4.61 8.08
N ALA A 105 22.51 -5.42 7.41
CA ALA A 105 22.31 -5.88 6.06
C ALA A 105 22.32 -7.41 6.08
N ALA A 106 21.26 -8.05 5.59
CA ALA A 106 21.25 -9.47 5.37
C ALA A 106 22.25 -9.85 4.26
N VAL A 107 22.72 -11.09 4.28
CA VAL A 107 23.75 -11.58 3.36
C VAL A 107 23.10 -12.53 2.37
N ALA A 108 23.27 -12.23 1.08
CA ALA A 108 22.77 -13.10 0.02
C ALA A 108 23.34 -14.53 0.15
N GLY A 109 22.50 -15.53 -0.06
CA GLY A 109 22.82 -16.95 0.10
C GLY A 109 22.74 -17.47 1.55
N ARG A 110 22.43 -16.62 2.54
CA ARG A 110 22.07 -17.08 3.88
C ARG A 110 20.58 -17.32 4.01
N SER A 111 20.23 -18.31 4.82
CA SER A 111 18.83 -18.54 5.23
C SER A 111 18.52 -17.85 6.56
N TYR A 112 17.34 -17.27 6.65
CA TYR A 112 16.84 -16.54 7.82
C TYR A 112 15.51 -17.10 8.29
N SER A 113 15.29 -17.13 9.59
CA SER A 113 14.00 -17.47 10.20
C SER A 113 13.57 -16.40 11.19
N LEU A 114 12.31 -16.01 11.13
CA LEU A 114 11.69 -15.10 12.09
C LEU A 114 11.13 -15.90 13.26
N ASN A 115 11.44 -15.46 14.46
CA ASN A 115 10.97 -16.05 15.70
C ASN A 115 10.24 -15.00 16.53
N ILE A 116 9.07 -15.38 17.07
CA ILE A 116 8.21 -14.52 17.87
C ILE A 116 7.76 -15.29 19.10
N THR A 117 7.96 -14.73 20.28
CA THR A 117 7.35 -15.21 21.52
C THR A 117 6.44 -14.12 22.08
N THR A 118 5.14 -14.42 22.17
CA THR A 118 4.16 -13.48 22.74
C THR A 118 4.36 -13.31 24.24
N SER A 119 3.84 -12.22 24.80
CA SER A 119 3.80 -11.99 26.25
C SER A 119 3.02 -13.09 27.02
N GLU A 120 2.11 -13.79 26.34
CA GLU A 120 1.38 -14.95 26.85
C GLU A 120 2.17 -16.27 26.78
N GLY A 121 3.38 -16.26 26.21
CA GLY A 121 4.25 -17.43 26.08
C GLY A 121 4.00 -18.30 24.85
N LYS A 122 3.13 -17.90 23.91
CA LYS A 122 2.99 -18.59 22.62
C LYS A 122 4.19 -18.28 21.74
N SER A 123 4.71 -19.30 21.05
CA SER A 123 5.86 -19.13 20.16
C SER A 123 5.48 -19.44 18.71
N TYR A 124 5.98 -18.62 17.80
CA TYR A 124 5.82 -18.74 16.36
C TYR A 124 7.20 -18.69 15.72
N GLN A 125 7.39 -19.50 14.69
CA GLN A 125 8.62 -19.54 13.90
C GLN A 125 8.26 -19.66 12.42
N SER A 126 8.86 -18.82 11.58
CA SER A 126 8.74 -18.97 10.14
C SER A 126 9.54 -20.17 9.65
N ALA A 127 9.20 -20.69 8.46
CA ALA A 127 10.15 -21.53 7.75
C ALA A 127 11.44 -20.71 7.46
N PRO A 128 12.62 -21.35 7.40
CA PRO A 128 13.82 -20.70 6.91
C PRO A 128 13.64 -20.28 5.45
N GLU A 129 14.03 -19.04 5.14
CA GLU A 129 13.97 -18.49 3.78
C GLU A 129 15.36 -17.96 3.38
N GLU A 130 15.84 -18.39 2.22
CA GLU A 130 17.13 -17.96 1.68
C GLU A 130 17.01 -16.60 1.01
N LEU A 131 17.89 -15.66 1.38
CA LEU A 131 17.97 -14.39 0.69
C LEU A 131 18.69 -14.57 -0.65
N THR A 132 17.91 -14.61 -1.73
CA THR A 132 18.48 -14.59 -3.09
C THR A 132 19.00 -13.20 -3.45
N PRO A 133 20.13 -13.08 -4.17
CA PRO A 133 20.62 -11.79 -4.63
C PRO A 133 19.62 -11.17 -5.63
N ALA A 134 19.38 -9.86 -5.50
CA ALA A 134 18.59 -9.13 -6.47
C ALA A 134 19.41 -8.92 -7.76
N PRO A 135 18.80 -9.09 -8.96
CA PRO A 135 19.45 -8.73 -10.21
C PRO A 135 19.68 -7.22 -10.29
N GLU A 136 20.70 -6.81 -11.02
CA GLU A 136 21.01 -5.40 -11.22
C GLU A 136 19.99 -4.75 -12.17
N VAL A 137 19.55 -3.54 -11.81
CA VAL A 137 18.79 -2.68 -12.73
C VAL A 137 19.74 -2.21 -13.83
N THR A 138 19.49 -2.63 -15.06
CA THR A 138 20.38 -2.32 -16.20
C THR A 138 20.06 -0.99 -16.86
N ASN A 139 18.81 -0.54 -16.78
CA ASN A 139 18.41 0.75 -17.33
C ASN A 139 17.27 1.38 -16.52
N ILE A 140 17.32 2.71 -16.40
CA ILE A 140 16.24 3.54 -15.88
C ILE A 140 16.06 4.67 -16.87
N TYR A 141 14.86 4.80 -17.42
CA TYR A 141 14.56 5.83 -18.40
C TYR A 141 13.11 6.27 -18.29
N ASP A 142 12.80 7.40 -18.92
CA ASP A 142 11.49 8.01 -18.82
C ASP A 142 10.89 8.35 -20.18
N ARG A 143 9.57 8.44 -20.24
CA ARG A 143 8.84 8.93 -21.40
C ARG A 143 7.69 9.82 -20.96
N PHE A 144 7.44 10.86 -21.74
CA PHE A 144 6.21 11.63 -21.60
C PHE A 144 5.01 10.73 -21.87
N LYS A 145 4.06 10.72 -20.93
CA LYS A 145 2.81 9.97 -21.02
C LYS A 145 1.64 10.87 -20.65
N VAL A 146 0.52 10.63 -21.30
CA VAL A 146 -0.75 11.25 -20.96
C VAL A 146 -1.66 10.15 -20.46
N GLU A 147 -1.95 10.17 -19.16
CA GLU A 147 -2.94 9.26 -18.60
C GLU A 147 -4.33 9.73 -18.97
N THR A 148 -5.12 8.83 -19.55
CA THR A 148 -6.50 9.12 -19.92
C THR A 148 -7.38 8.50 -18.85
N GLY A 149 -8.12 9.34 -18.12
CA GLY A 149 -9.06 8.87 -17.10
C GLY A 149 -10.08 7.86 -17.62
N ASP A 150 -10.65 7.11 -16.69
CA ASP A 150 -11.61 6.01 -16.82
C ASP A 150 -13.03 6.42 -17.26
N GLY A 151 -13.14 7.49 -18.06
CA GLY A 151 -14.39 7.93 -18.70
C GLY A 151 -14.78 9.37 -18.45
N GLU A 152 -14.11 10.07 -17.53
CA GLU A 152 -14.27 11.51 -17.26
C GLU A 152 -13.01 12.23 -17.74
N SER A 153 -13.16 13.13 -18.72
CA SER A 153 -12.11 13.71 -19.57
C SER A 153 -11.09 14.63 -18.85
N THR A 154 -10.30 14.09 -17.95
CA THR A 154 -9.07 14.74 -17.46
C THR A 154 -7.88 13.92 -17.91
N SER A 155 -7.24 14.39 -18.97
CA SER A 155 -5.92 13.90 -19.39
C SER A 155 -4.88 14.53 -18.48
N ILE A 156 -4.17 13.71 -17.71
CA ILE A 156 -3.09 14.18 -16.84
C ILE A 156 -1.76 13.92 -17.57
N PRO A 157 -1.08 14.97 -18.07
CA PRO A 157 0.26 14.80 -18.62
C PRO A 157 1.24 14.53 -17.49
N GLY A 158 2.15 13.60 -17.72
CA GLY A 158 3.16 13.20 -16.75
C GLY A 158 4.37 12.57 -17.42
N ILE A 159 5.31 12.16 -16.59
CA ILE A 159 6.48 11.40 -16.99
C ILE A 159 6.31 10.00 -16.40
N GLN A 160 6.32 8.97 -17.25
CA GLN A 160 6.37 7.58 -16.80
C GLN A 160 7.81 7.12 -16.83
N PHE A 161 8.26 6.57 -15.70
CA PHE A 161 9.54 5.89 -15.57
C PHE A 161 9.39 4.42 -15.91
N PHE A 162 10.46 3.86 -16.47
CA PHE A 162 10.58 2.47 -16.86
C PHE A 162 11.90 1.92 -16.35
N ILE A 163 11.85 0.66 -15.90
CA ILE A 163 13.02 -0.06 -15.43
C ILE A 163 13.23 -1.30 -16.31
N ASP A 164 14.48 -1.49 -16.73
CA ASP A 164 14.93 -2.74 -17.33
C ASP A 164 15.82 -3.51 -16.36
N VAL A 165 15.63 -4.82 -16.30
CA VAL A 165 16.43 -5.77 -15.56
C VAL A 165 16.82 -6.92 -16.50
N ASP A 166 18.11 -7.21 -16.60
CA ASP A 166 18.63 -8.37 -17.32
C ASP A 166 19.03 -9.47 -16.33
N ASN A 167 19.01 -10.74 -16.78
CA ASN A 167 19.32 -11.91 -15.94
C ASN A 167 18.40 -12.05 -14.71
N ALA A 168 17.14 -11.63 -14.84
CA ALA A 168 16.09 -11.77 -13.83
C ALA A 168 15.62 -13.23 -13.64
N ASP A 169 16.28 -14.19 -14.29
CA ASP A 169 16.08 -15.62 -14.11
C ASP A 169 17.14 -16.27 -13.19
N GLN A 170 18.19 -15.53 -12.80
CA GLN A 170 19.30 -16.03 -11.97
C GLN A 170 19.04 -15.91 -10.45
N GLY A 171 17.81 -16.21 -10.00
CA GLY A 171 17.45 -16.13 -8.59
C GLY A 171 15.95 -16.27 -8.36
N SER A 172 15.36 -15.32 -7.64
CA SER A 172 13.90 -15.18 -7.56
C SER A 172 13.29 -15.00 -8.96
N GLN A 173 12.09 -15.52 -9.19
CA GLN A 173 11.34 -15.32 -10.44
C GLN A 173 10.18 -14.33 -10.27
N PHE A 174 10.03 -13.79 -9.07
CA PHE A 174 8.97 -12.88 -8.67
C PHE A 174 9.59 -11.64 -8.06
N TYR A 175 9.21 -10.49 -8.61
CA TYR A 175 9.79 -9.21 -8.27
C TYR A 175 8.71 -8.25 -7.85
N ARG A 176 8.97 -7.53 -6.77
CA ARG A 176 8.19 -6.39 -6.32
C ARG A 176 9.08 -5.16 -6.40
N TYR A 177 8.60 -4.13 -7.07
CA TYR A 177 9.32 -2.87 -7.20
C TYR A 177 8.74 -1.87 -6.22
N GLU A 178 9.65 -1.26 -5.45
CA GLU A 178 9.35 -0.13 -4.59
C GLU A 178 10.27 1.01 -4.96
N TRP A 179 9.73 2.21 -4.98
CA TRP A 179 10.51 3.41 -5.26
C TRP A 179 10.02 4.58 -4.42
N THR A 180 10.95 5.50 -4.20
CA THR A 180 10.73 6.80 -3.58
C THR A 180 11.34 7.83 -4.51
N ASP A 181 10.65 8.94 -4.71
CA ASP A 181 11.16 10.06 -5.49
C ASP A 181 11.39 11.29 -4.64
N THR A 182 12.30 12.12 -5.15
CA THR A 182 12.59 13.43 -4.60
C THR A 182 12.59 14.42 -5.75
N HIS A 183 11.62 15.33 -5.75
CA HIS A 183 11.55 16.40 -6.72
C HIS A 183 12.24 17.64 -6.20
N GLN A 184 13.18 18.17 -6.97
CA GLN A 184 13.75 19.49 -6.76
C GLN A 184 12.93 20.54 -7.52
N VAL A 185 12.48 21.57 -6.81
CA VAL A 185 11.75 22.71 -7.37
C VAL A 185 12.60 23.95 -7.17
N ILE A 186 13.05 24.55 -8.27
CA ILE A 186 13.77 25.82 -8.26
C ILE A 186 12.82 26.91 -8.70
N VAL A 187 12.53 27.85 -7.81
CA VAL A 187 11.63 28.97 -8.11
C VAL A 187 12.40 30.00 -8.95
N PRO A 188 11.93 30.37 -10.16
CA PRO A 188 12.65 31.31 -11.01
C PRO A 188 12.65 32.75 -10.44
N HIS A 189 11.64 33.08 -9.63
CA HIS A 189 11.47 34.39 -9.00
C HIS A 189 11.18 34.23 -7.51
N ILE A 190 12.21 34.45 -6.70
CA ILE A 190 12.07 34.37 -5.24
C ILE A 190 11.29 35.56 -4.68
N LYS A 191 10.54 35.29 -3.61
CA LYS A 191 9.91 36.33 -2.79
C LYS A 191 10.99 37.09 -2.05
N LEU A 192 11.05 38.42 -2.23
CA LEU A 192 12.05 39.28 -1.59
C LEU A 192 11.49 40.05 -0.38
N TYR A 193 10.17 40.25 -0.34
CA TYR A 193 9.51 41.08 0.66
C TYR A 193 8.19 40.47 1.12
N ASP A 194 7.80 40.82 2.34
CA ASP A 194 6.52 40.51 2.96
C ASP A 194 5.73 41.77 3.28
N TYR A 195 4.41 41.64 3.37
CA TYR A 195 3.49 42.71 3.73
C TYR A 195 2.82 42.39 5.06
N VAL A 196 3.17 43.13 6.11
CA VAL A 196 2.67 42.90 7.47
C VAL A 196 1.70 44.00 7.85
N PHE A 197 0.51 43.61 8.31
CA PHE A 197 -0.49 44.55 8.84
C PHE A 197 -0.29 44.74 10.34
N ASN A 198 -0.14 46.00 10.74
CA ASN A 198 -0.06 46.40 12.14
C ASN A 198 -1.46 46.52 12.75
N GLN A 199 -1.53 46.45 14.08
CA GLN A 199 -2.79 46.56 14.83
C GLN A 199 -3.49 47.92 14.67
N ASP A 200 -2.75 48.95 14.25
CA ASP A 200 -3.25 50.29 13.97
C ASP A 200 -3.82 50.45 12.54
N GLY A 201 -3.82 49.38 11.74
CA GLY A 201 -4.30 49.38 10.36
C GLY A 201 -3.29 49.90 9.34
N THR A 202 -2.07 50.25 9.77
CA THR A 202 -0.96 50.52 8.84
C THR A 202 -0.37 49.22 8.34
N ALA A 203 0.38 49.29 7.23
CA ALA A 203 1.07 48.13 6.70
C ALA A 203 2.50 48.46 6.34
N GLU A 204 3.38 47.50 6.62
CA GLU A 204 4.82 47.61 6.47
C GLU A 204 5.32 46.56 5.48
N VAL A 205 6.28 46.98 4.64
CA VAL A 205 7.02 46.08 3.75
C VAL A 205 8.32 45.68 4.43
N ILE A 206 8.44 44.40 4.78
CA ILE A 206 9.64 43.87 5.43
C ILE A 206 10.40 42.91 4.49
N PRO A 207 11.72 42.75 4.61
CA PRO A 207 12.44 41.73 3.84
C PRO A 207 11.94 40.32 4.15
N PHE A 208 11.77 39.49 3.12
CA PHE A 208 11.46 38.08 3.28
C PHE A 208 12.72 37.33 3.72
N SER A 209 12.64 36.56 4.81
CA SER A 209 13.80 35.97 5.48
C SER A 209 14.00 34.47 5.26
N GLU A 210 13.03 33.78 4.66
CA GLU A 210 13.10 32.33 4.42
C GLU A 210 13.75 32.03 3.06
N ASP A 211 14.54 30.95 3.00
CA ASP A 211 15.08 30.46 1.72
C ASP A 211 14.02 29.61 1.01
N VAL A 212 13.38 30.23 0.02
CA VAL A 212 12.36 29.60 -0.84
C VAL A 212 12.84 29.48 -2.28
N LYS A 213 14.15 29.60 -2.51
CA LYS A 213 14.72 29.50 -3.85
C LYS A 213 14.66 28.06 -4.37
N GLU A 214 14.94 27.13 -3.48
CA GLU A 214 15.11 25.72 -3.79
C GLU A 214 14.34 24.90 -2.75
N CYS A 215 13.36 24.14 -3.22
CA CYS A 215 12.52 23.32 -2.37
C CYS A 215 12.60 21.87 -2.84
N TYR A 216 12.53 20.94 -1.89
CA TYR A 216 12.50 19.51 -2.17
C TYR A 216 11.16 18.95 -1.72
N ARG A 217 10.57 18.08 -2.55
CA ARG A 217 9.38 17.31 -2.19
C ARG A 217 9.67 15.84 -2.38
N GLU A 218 9.64 15.10 -1.29
CA GLU A 218 9.76 13.64 -1.31
C GLU A 218 8.37 13.00 -1.41
N GLY A 219 8.28 11.97 -2.24
CA GLY A 219 7.11 11.12 -2.38
C GLY A 219 7.47 9.67 -2.11
N ARG A 220 6.55 8.94 -1.48
CA ARG A 220 6.59 7.48 -1.46
C ARG A 220 5.45 6.97 -2.31
N PHE A 221 5.79 6.14 -3.28
CA PHE A 221 4.78 5.49 -4.11
C PHE A 221 4.27 4.24 -3.39
N ASN A 222 2.95 4.13 -3.27
CA ASN A 222 2.28 3.04 -2.53
C ASN A 222 1.63 2.01 -3.47
N GLU A 223 1.85 2.12 -4.78
CA GLU A 223 1.36 1.12 -5.72
C GLU A 223 2.19 -0.15 -5.66
N LEU A 224 1.52 -1.29 -5.75
CA LEU A 224 2.17 -2.58 -5.80
C LEU A 224 2.51 -2.93 -7.25
N ILE A 225 3.79 -2.74 -7.62
CA ILE A 225 4.30 -3.10 -8.94
C ILE A 225 4.93 -4.49 -8.86
N LEU A 226 4.35 -5.45 -9.57
CA LEU A 226 4.83 -6.84 -9.62
C LEU A 226 5.27 -7.20 -11.04
N ALA A 227 6.39 -7.90 -11.14
CA ALA A 227 6.85 -8.51 -12.39
C ALA A 227 7.29 -9.96 -12.17
N THR A 228 7.29 -10.75 -13.23
CA THR A 228 7.79 -12.13 -13.21
C THR A 228 8.65 -12.42 -14.42
N SER A 229 9.80 -13.06 -14.20
CA SER A 229 10.69 -13.49 -15.28
C SER A 229 10.26 -14.83 -15.88
N THR A 230 9.28 -15.52 -15.28
CA THR A 230 8.79 -16.84 -15.75
C THR A 230 8.28 -16.83 -17.19
N THR A 231 7.74 -15.69 -17.64
CA THR A 231 7.21 -15.51 -19.00
C THR A 231 8.12 -14.65 -19.88
N SER A 232 9.34 -14.33 -19.42
CA SER A 232 10.27 -13.47 -20.15
C SER A 232 11.13 -14.26 -21.13
N ASP A 233 11.31 -13.72 -22.34
CA ASP A 233 12.31 -14.24 -23.28
C ASP A 233 13.72 -13.88 -22.77
N ASN A 234 14.57 -14.89 -22.57
CA ASN A 234 15.95 -14.75 -22.09
C ASN A 234 16.12 -14.12 -20.69
N GLY A 235 15.14 -14.22 -19.80
CA GLY A 235 15.28 -13.75 -18.42
C GLY A 235 15.32 -12.22 -18.28
N GLN A 236 14.73 -11.48 -19.24
CA GLN A 236 14.71 -10.02 -19.23
C GLN A 236 13.36 -9.47 -18.79
N LEU A 237 13.37 -8.55 -17.82
CA LEU A 237 12.20 -7.72 -17.50
C LEU A 237 12.44 -6.37 -18.15
N LYS A 238 11.59 -5.99 -19.10
CA LYS A 238 11.71 -4.74 -19.84
C LYS A 238 10.49 -3.87 -19.61
N GLU A 239 10.72 -2.56 -19.54
CA GLU A 239 9.68 -1.55 -19.36
C GLU A 239 8.76 -1.81 -18.15
N VAL A 240 9.33 -2.30 -17.03
CA VAL A 240 8.59 -2.43 -15.77
C VAL A 240 8.23 -1.06 -15.22
#